data_AF-A0A535NZI6-F1
#
_entry.id   AF-A0A535NZI6-F1
#
_cell.length_a   1.000
_cell.length_b   1.000
_cell.length_c   1.000
_cell.angle_alpha   90.00
_cell.angle_beta   90.00
_cell.angle_gamma   90.00
#
_symmetry.space_group_name_H-M   'P 1'
#
loop_
_entity.id
_entity.type
_entity.pdbx_description
1 polymer ?
#
loop_
_entity_poly.entity_id
_entity_poly.type
_entity_poly.pdbx_seq_one_letter_code
_entity_poly.pdbx_strand_id
1 'polypeptide(L)' 'AILWVFAANDRARRFYERAGWRLDGGTRTWEASGAALPVVRYRLDL' A
#
# COMPACT_ATOMS: atom_id res chain seq x y z
N ALA A 1 7.87 10.28 2.90
CA ALA A 1 8.02 9.29 1.81
C ALA A 1 6.66 8.70 1.42
N ILE A 2 6.55 8.10 0.21
CA ILE A 2 5.32 7.48 -0.32
C ILE A 2 5.59 6.02 -0.70
N LEU A 3 4.69 5.12 -0.37
CA LEU A 3 4.74 3.69 -0.72
C LEU A 3 3.36 3.21 -1.17
N TRP A 4 3.31 2.41 -2.24
CA TRP A 4 2.09 1.74 -2.70
C TRP A 4 2.20 0.24 -2.45
N VAL A 5 1.18 -0.36 -1.83
CA VAL A 5 1.14 -1.77 -1.47
C VAL A 5 -0.19 -2.36 -1.93
N PHE A 6 -0.19 -3.59 -2.46
CA PHE A 6 -1.43 -4.31 -2.74
C PHE A 6 -2.31 -4.39 -1.50
N ALA A 7 -3.58 -4.02 -1.65
CA ALA A 7 -4.54 -3.96 -0.55
C ALA A 7 -4.69 -5.33 0.15
N ALA A 8 -4.63 -6.41 -0.64
CA ALA A 8 -4.72 -7.79 -0.17
C ALA A 8 -3.41 -8.35 0.45
N ASN A 9 -2.30 -7.62 0.39
CA ASN A 9 -1.03 -8.10 0.95
C ASN A 9 -0.91 -7.72 2.44
N ASP A 10 -1.71 -8.37 3.27
CA ASP A 10 -1.78 -8.09 4.71
C ASP A 10 -0.43 -8.25 5.42
N ARG A 11 0.41 -9.19 4.96
CA ARG A 11 1.75 -9.40 5.51
C ARG A 11 2.64 -8.18 5.27
N ALA A 12 2.71 -7.68 4.04
CA ALA A 12 3.50 -6.50 3.73
C ALA A 12 2.94 -5.25 4.45
N ARG A 13 1.61 -5.08 4.47
CA ARG A 13 0.96 -3.96 5.16
C ARG A 13 1.34 -3.91 6.64
N ARG A 14 1.25 -5.03 7.36
CA ARG A 14 1.67 -5.13 8.77
C ARG A 14 3.16 -4.85 8.97
N PHE A 15 4.01 -5.25 8.03
CA PHE A 15 5.45 -4.97 8.10
C PHE A 15 5.71 -3.45 8.04
N TYR A 16 5.10 -2.75 7.08
CA TYR A 16 5.29 -1.30 6.94
C TYR A 16 4.63 -0.51 8.07
N GLU A 17 3.45 -0.92 8.53
CA GLU A 17 2.79 -0.29 9.69
C GLU A 17 3.66 -0.35 10.95
N ARG A 18 4.31 -1.50 11.21
CA ARG A 18 5.27 -1.65 12.32
C ARG A 18 6.52 -0.78 12.15
N ALA A 19 6.89 -0.46 10.91
CA ALA A 19 7.99 0.44 10.60
C ALA A 19 7.58 1.93 10.60
N GLY A 20 6.38 2.27 11.11
CA GLY A 20 5.92 3.65 11.27
C GLY A 20 5.15 4.23 10.08
N TRP A 21 4.95 3.44 9.01
CA TRP A 21 4.15 3.88 7.87
C TRP A 21 2.66 3.93 8.22
N ARG A 22 1.95 4.92 7.69
CA ARG A 22 0.50 5.10 7.93
C ARG A 22 -0.25 5.24 6.61
N LEU A 23 -1.44 4.66 6.53
CA LEU A 23 -2.34 4.90 5.40
C LEU A 23 -2.73 6.38 5.35
N ASP A 24 -2.67 6.97 4.17
CA ASP A 24 -3.06 8.37 3.95
C ASP A 24 -4.38 8.51 3.15
N GLY A 25 -5.09 7.39 2.96
CA GLY A 25 -6.33 7.31 2.18
C GLY A 25 -6.13 7.22 0.68
N GLY A 26 -4.90 7.30 0.16
CA GLY A 26 -4.64 7.11 -1.26
C GLY A 26 -4.93 5.68 -1.70
N THR A 27 -5.73 5.51 -2.74
CA THR A 27 -6.01 4.21 -3.36
C THR A 27 -5.92 4.31 -4.87
N ARG A 28 -5.51 3.24 -5.55
CA ARG A 28 -5.61 3.11 -7.01
C ARG A 28 -5.66 1.64 -7.41
N THR A 29 -5.86 1.39 -8.69
CA THR A 29 -5.76 0.05 -9.27
C THR A 29 -4.43 -0.08 -10.01
N TRP A 30 -3.76 -1.22 -9.84
CA TRP A 30 -2.64 -1.65 -10.66
C TRP A 30 -3.12 -2.79 -11.57
N GLU A 31 -3.11 -2.56 -12.88
CA GLU A 31 -3.36 -3.59 -13.88
C GLU A 31 -2.12 -4.49 -14.09
N ALA A 32 -2.25 -5.78 -13.81
CA ALA A 32 -1.20 -6.77 -14.06
C ALA A 32 -1.81 -8.08 -14.58
N SER A 33 -1.28 -8.60 -15.68
CA SER A 33 -1.77 -9.85 -16.30
C SER A 33 -3.29 -9.88 -16.55
N GLY A 34 -3.88 -8.75 -16.93
CA GLY A 34 -5.32 -8.61 -17.15
C GLY A 34 -6.18 -8.55 -15.89
N ALA A 35 -5.55 -8.44 -14.71
CA ALA A 35 -6.23 -8.29 -13.43
C ALA A 35 -6.05 -6.88 -12.86
N ALA A 36 -7.16 -6.31 -12.42
CA ALA A 36 -7.23 -5.08 -11.65
C ALA A 36 -6.89 -5.36 -10.18
N LEU A 37 -5.69 -4.99 -9.73
CA LEU A 37 -5.21 -5.23 -8.38
C LEU A 37 -5.29 -3.93 -7.55
N PRO A 38 -6.18 -3.83 -6.54
CA PRO A 38 -6.23 -2.65 -5.69
C PRO A 38 -4.93 -2.47 -4.91
N VAL A 39 -4.42 -1.25 -4.88
CA VAL A 39 -3.28 -0.84 -4.06
C VAL A 39 -3.67 0.35 -3.18
N VAL A 40 -3.12 0.36 -1.97
CA VAL A 40 -3.27 1.43 -0.98
C VAL A 40 -1.96 2.17 -0.80
N ARG A 41 -2.05 3.46 -0.48
CA ARG A 41 -0.89 4.32 -0.26
C ARG A 41 -0.62 4.50 1.21
N TYR A 42 0.65 4.30 1.54
CA TYR A 42 1.22 4.64 2.83
C TYR A 42 2.11 5.87 2.70
N ARG A 43 2.14 6.64 3.79
CA ARG A 43 3.09 7.72 4.03
C ARG A 43 3.92 7.45 5.27
N LEU A 44 5.16 7.91 5.22
CA LEU A 44 6.03 8.03 6.38
C LEU A 44 6.48 9.48 6.43
N ASP A 45 6.09 10.18 7.49
CA ASP A 45 6.61 11.52 7.75
C ASP A 45 7.97 11.34 8.43
N LEU A 46 8.99 11.89 7.78
CA LEU A 46 10.40 11.82 8.22
C LEU A 46 10.71 13.05 9.08
#